data_AF-A0A7C3FZ59-F1
#
_entry.id   AF-A0A7C3FZ59-F1
#
_cell.length_a   1.000
_cell.length_b   1.000
_cell.length_c   1.000
_cell.angle_alpha   90.00
_cell.angle_beta   90.00
_cell.angle_gamma   90.00
#
_symmetry.space_group_name_H-M   'P 1'
#
loop_
_entity.id
_entity.type
_entity.pdbx_description
1 polymer ?
#
loop_
_entity_poly.entity_id
_entity_poly.type
_entity_poly.pdbx_seq_one_letter_code
_entity_poly.pdbx_strand_id
1 'polypeptide(L)'
;MRTPYGRHCPYYYVDTRRWHDGQAECRLLAAPDAARWTAELCRDCPVPEISRVNACPQMTLHAHIGRRPWRFWEKPRLLVSATCNRSGGKVEDPYVGCGQCHPPMEFEVES
;
A
#
# COMPACT_ATOMS: atom_id res chain seq x y z
N MET A 1 -11.00 1.65 -5.80
CA MET A 1 -11.87 0.55 -6.29
C MET A 1 -11.85 -0.60 -5.27
N ARG A 2 -12.73 -1.61 -5.40
CA ARG A 2 -12.68 -2.82 -4.56
C ARG A 2 -11.81 -3.88 -5.23
N THR A 3 -10.87 -4.47 -4.49
CA THR A 3 -10.13 -5.63 -4.95
C THR A 3 -11.03 -6.87 -5.00
N PRO A 4 -10.63 -7.96 -5.68
CA PRO A 4 -11.38 -9.22 -5.70
C PRO A 4 -11.59 -9.83 -4.31
N TYR A 5 -10.80 -9.41 -3.31
CA TYR A 5 -10.91 -9.82 -1.91
C TYR A 5 -11.74 -8.84 -1.06
N GLY A 6 -12.52 -7.95 -1.68
CA GLY A 6 -13.46 -7.06 -1.00
C GLY A 6 -12.83 -5.85 -0.30
N ARG A 7 -11.51 -5.66 -0.39
CA ARG A 7 -10.79 -4.56 0.27
C ARG A 7 -10.75 -3.33 -0.63
N HIS A 8 -10.95 -2.13 -0.07
CA HIS A 8 -10.83 -0.89 -0.84
C HIS A 8 -9.36 -0.54 -1.04
N CYS A 9 -8.90 -0.49 -2.29
CA CYS A 9 -7.53 -0.11 -2.63
C CYS A 9 -7.54 1.04 -3.65
N PRO A 10 -6.83 2.16 -3.39
CA PRO A 10 -6.75 3.26 -4.33
C PRO A 10 -5.88 2.92 -5.56
N TYR A 11 -4.96 1.97 -5.44
CA TYR A 11 -4.04 1.58 -6.52
C TYR A 11 -4.53 0.40 -7.37
N TYR A 12 -5.62 -0.25 -6.97
CA TYR A 12 -6.21 -1.34 -7.76
C TYR A 12 -7.12 -0.76 -8.83
N TYR A 13 -6.89 -1.16 -10.08
CA TYR A 13 -7.66 -0.75 -11.24
C TYR A 13 -8.08 -1.95 -12.07
N VAL A 14 -9.26 -1.88 -12.69
CA VAL A 14 -9.76 -2.89 -13.63
C VAL A 14 -10.35 -2.17 -14.84
N ASP A 15 -9.91 -2.53 -16.05
CA ASP A 15 -10.48 -1.95 -17.26
C ASP A 15 -11.76 -2.70 -17.67
N THR A 16 -12.92 -2.17 -17.28
CA THR A 16 -14.23 -2.75 -17.58
C THR A 16 -14.76 -2.43 -18.98
N ARG A 17 -13.98 -1.75 -19.84
CA ARG A 17 -14.44 -1.33 -21.19
C ARG A 17 -14.44 -2.44 -22.24
N ARG A 18 -13.98 -3.65 -21.90
CA ARG A 18 -14.09 -4.84 -22.76
C ARG A 18 -15.07 -5.81 -22.12
N TRP A 19 -15.89 -6.43 -22.97
CA TRP A 19 -16.95 -7.38 -22.59
C TRP A 19 -16.45 -8.68 -21.93
N HIS A 20 -15.12 -8.85 -21.87
CA HIS A 20 -14.43 -9.91 -21.15
C HIS A 20 -13.80 -9.34 -19.89
N ASP A 21 -13.74 -10.15 -18.82
CA ASP A 21 -13.06 -9.86 -17.55
C ASP A 21 -11.88 -8.89 -17.74
N GLY A 22 -12.13 -7.63 -17.36
CA GLY A 22 -11.20 -6.54 -17.58
C GLY A 22 -9.81 -6.87 -17.03
N GLN A 23 -8.77 -6.45 -17.74
CA GLN A 23 -7.42 -6.59 -17.21
C GLN A 23 -7.31 -5.76 -15.93
N ALA A 24 -7.13 -6.46 -14.81
CA ALA A 24 -6.84 -5.84 -13.53
C ALA A 24 -5.35 -5.51 -13.44
N GLU A 25 -5.02 -4.41 -12.78
CA GLU A 25 -3.65 -3.97 -12.57
C GLU A 25 -3.47 -3.32 -11.19
N CYS A 26 -2.24 -3.32 -10.70
CA CYS A 26 -1.85 -2.58 -9.51
C CYS A 26 -0.93 -1.43 -9.92
N ARG A 27 -1.47 -0.21 -9.88
CA ARG A 27 -0.76 1.02 -10.28
C ARG A 27 0.32 1.48 -9.30
N LEU A 28 0.43 0.81 -8.15
CA LEU A 28 1.51 1.06 -7.19
C LEU A 28 2.83 0.40 -7.62
N LEU A 29 2.76 -0.62 -8.48
CA LEU A 29 3.93 -1.35 -8.93
C LEU A 29 4.50 -0.73 -10.20
N ALA A 30 5.82 -0.59 -10.22
CA ALA A 30 6.57 -0.29 -11.42
C ALA A 30 7.00 -1.57 -12.15
N ALA A 31 7.37 -1.44 -13.43
CA ALA A 31 8.04 -2.53 -14.14
C ALA A 31 9.41 -2.81 -13.50
N PRO A 32 9.84 -4.09 -13.39
CA PRO A 32 9.23 -5.30 -13.97
C PRO A 32 8.15 -5.96 -13.10
N ASP A 33 7.96 -5.53 -11.85
CA ASP A 33 7.04 -6.19 -10.92
C ASP A 33 5.57 -6.08 -11.34
N ALA A 34 5.18 -4.98 -11.99
CA ALA A 34 3.85 -4.83 -12.57
C ALA A 34 3.48 -5.99 -13.53
N ALA A 35 4.45 -6.50 -14.30
CA ALA A 35 4.23 -7.61 -15.23
C ALA A 35 4.06 -8.97 -14.54
N ARG A 36 4.54 -9.11 -13.29
CA ARG A 36 4.46 -10.33 -12.48
C ARG A 36 3.28 -10.30 -11.51
N TRP A 37 2.56 -9.19 -11.47
CA TRP A 37 1.48 -8.98 -10.53
C TRP A 37 0.28 -9.89 -10.87
N THR A 38 -0.33 -10.45 -9.83
CA THR A 38 -1.58 -11.19 -9.92
C THR A 38 -2.54 -10.67 -8.85
N ALA A 39 -3.84 -10.84 -9.08
CA ALA A 39 -4.86 -10.45 -8.11
C ALA A 39 -4.65 -11.14 -6.75
N GLU A 40 -4.10 -12.37 -6.72
CA GLU A 40 -3.82 -13.12 -5.48
C GLU A 40 -2.91 -12.37 -4.49
N LEU A 41 -1.99 -11.54 -4.98
CA LEU A 41 -1.13 -10.71 -4.12
C LEU A 41 -1.94 -9.69 -3.33
N CYS A 42 -3.13 -9.31 -3.81
CA CYS A 42 -4.08 -8.48 -3.10
C CYS A 42 -4.83 -9.22 -1.98
N ARG A 43 -4.53 -10.49 -1.68
CA ARG A 43 -5.06 -11.18 -0.49
C ARG A 43 -4.39 -10.68 0.80
N ASP A 44 -3.06 -10.58 0.76
CA ASP A 44 -2.22 -10.25 1.93
C ASP A 44 -1.56 -8.87 1.82
N CYS A 45 -1.91 -8.09 0.79
CA CYS A 45 -1.38 -6.74 0.60
C CYS A 45 -1.74 -5.81 1.78
N PRO A 46 -0.77 -5.08 2.38
CA PRO A 46 -1.03 -4.16 3.49
C PRO A 46 -1.54 -2.78 3.04
N VAL A 47 -1.41 -2.44 1.76
CA VAL A 47 -1.77 -1.10 1.21
C VAL A 47 -3.19 -0.65 1.56
N PRO A 48 -4.25 -1.47 1.41
CA PRO A 48 -5.61 -1.06 1.74
C PRO A 48 -5.76 -0.60 3.19
N GLU A 49 -5.04 -1.24 4.10
CA GLU A 49 -5.10 -0.93 5.52
C GLU A 49 -4.30 0.33 5.84
N ILE A 50 -3.07 0.43 5.33
CA ILE A 50 -2.22 1.62 5.46
C ILE A 50 -2.97 2.86 4.95
N SER A 51 -3.53 2.82 3.75
CA SER A 51 -4.29 3.94 3.18
C SER A 51 -5.55 4.28 3.98
N ARG A 52 -6.11 3.35 4.74
CA ARG A 52 -7.29 3.58 5.59
C ARG A 52 -6.91 4.26 6.90
N VAL A 53 -5.80 3.86 7.53
CA VAL A 53 -5.39 4.40 8.83
C VAL A 53 -4.53 5.66 8.71
N ASN A 54 -3.82 5.81 7.59
CA ASN A 54 -2.90 6.92 7.36
C ASN A 54 -3.12 7.49 5.96
N ALA A 55 -3.90 8.57 5.92
CA ALA A 55 -4.22 9.32 4.71
C ALA A 55 -3.32 10.55 4.50
N CYS A 56 -2.07 10.52 5.02
CA CYS A 56 -1.15 11.64 4.90
C CYS A 56 -0.86 11.96 3.42
N PRO A 57 -1.18 13.17 2.93
CA PRO A 57 -0.98 13.54 1.52
C PRO A 57 0.49 13.72 1.14
N GLN A 58 1.37 13.88 2.12
CA GLN A 58 2.82 14.01 1.91
C GLN A 58 3.53 12.65 1.91
N MET A 59 2.81 11.56 2.20
CA MET A 59 3.35 10.21 2.24
C MET A 59 3.10 9.49 0.92
N THR A 60 4.18 8.99 0.32
CA THR A 60 4.14 8.18 -0.89
C THR A 60 4.46 6.73 -0.54
N LEU A 61 3.56 5.81 -0.92
CA LEU A 61 3.80 4.39 -0.80
C LEU A 61 4.59 3.89 -2.01
N HIS A 62 5.45 2.92 -1.77
CA HIS A 62 6.19 2.17 -2.78
C HIS A 62 5.95 0.69 -2.56
N ALA A 63 5.83 -0.09 -3.64
CA ALA A 63 5.68 -1.53 -3.53
C ALA A 63 6.61 -2.27 -4.50
N HIS A 64 7.02 -3.47 -4.08
CA HIS A 64 7.72 -4.42 -4.92
C HIS A 64 7.27 -5.85 -4.59
N ILE A 65 7.41 -6.77 -5.55
CA ILE A 65 7.07 -8.18 -5.38
C ILE A 65 8.31 -8.93 -4.92
N GLY A 66 8.27 -9.42 -3.68
CA GLY A 66 9.43 -10.06 -3.08
C GLY A 66 9.09 -11.18 -2.11
N ARG A 67 10.14 -11.75 -1.54
CA ARG A 67 10.06 -12.70 -0.41
C ARG A 67 10.72 -12.04 0.80
N ARG A 68 10.31 -12.44 2.01
CA ARG A 68 11.05 -11.97 3.19
C ARG A 68 12.43 -12.62 3.20
N PRO A 69 13.45 -11.91 3.69
CA PRO A 69 14.75 -12.53 3.98
C PRO A 69 14.52 -13.77 4.85
N TRP A 70 15.22 -14.86 4.56
CA TRP A 70 15.15 -16.14 5.30
C TRP A 70 13.88 -16.99 5.14
N ARG A 71 12.92 -16.59 4.28
CA ARG A 71 11.68 -17.34 4.00
C ARG A 71 11.51 -17.59 2.50
N PHE A 72 12.50 -18.25 1.90
CA PHE A 72 12.51 -18.48 0.45
C PHE A 72 11.43 -19.48 -0.02
N TRP A 73 10.91 -20.33 0.86
CA TRP A 73 9.82 -21.29 0.59
C TRP A 73 8.43 -20.64 0.59
N GLU A 74 8.29 -19.41 1.09
CA GLU A 74 7.00 -18.71 1.07
C GLU A 74 6.69 -18.16 -0.33
N LYS A 75 5.39 -18.10 -0.63
CA LYS A 75 4.91 -17.46 -1.86
C LYS A 75 5.34 -15.98 -1.90
N PRO A 76 5.63 -15.42 -3.10
CA PRO A 76 5.88 -14.00 -3.25
C PRO A 76 4.71 -13.17 -2.69
N ARG A 77 5.04 -12.00 -2.14
CA ARG A 77 4.06 -11.05 -1.61
C ARG A 77 4.43 -9.63 -1.99
N LEU A 78 3.48 -8.72 -1.79
CA LEU A 78 3.74 -7.28 -1.88
C LEU A 78 4.46 -6.80 -0.64
N LEU A 79 5.69 -6.32 -0.84
CA LEU A 79 6.48 -5.63 0.17
C LEU A 79 6.31 -4.14 -0.03
N VAL A 80 5.88 -3.44 1.02
CA VAL A 80 5.51 -2.02 0.96
C VAL A 80 6.46 -1.22 1.83
N SER A 81 6.95 -0.12 1.30
CA SER A 81 7.69 0.91 2.02
C SER A 81 7.01 2.26 1.80
N ALA A 82 7.34 3.24 2.65
CA ALA A 82 6.79 4.57 2.54
C ALA A 82 7.89 5.63 2.70
N THR A 83 7.71 6.75 2.00
CA THR A 83 8.54 7.95 2.12
C THR A 83 7.64 9.15 2.37
N CYS A 84 8.11 10.11 3.16
CA CYS A 84 7.38 11.35 3.38
C CYS A 84 8.19 12.53 2.84
N ASN A 85 7.54 13.34 2.00
CA ASN A 85 8.15 14.52 1.39
C ASN A 85 8.47 15.60 2.44
N ARG A 86 7.62 15.74 3.47
CA ARG A 86 7.79 16.74 4.53
C ARG A 86 8.94 16.41 5.47
N SER A 87 9.07 15.15 5.87
CA SER A 87 10.20 14.72 6.72
C SER A 87 11.47 14.43 5.93
N GLY A 88 11.40 14.47 4.59
CA GLY A 88 12.53 14.27 3.68
C GLY A 88 13.08 12.85 3.64
N GLY A 89 12.31 11.83 4.05
CA GLY A 89 12.90 10.51 4.29
C GLY A 89 11.92 9.35 4.36
N LYS A 90 12.49 8.17 4.63
CA LYS A 90 11.76 6.92 4.84
C LYS A 90 10.87 7.03 6.08
N VAL A 91 9.64 6.54 5.96
CA VAL A 91 8.73 6.34 7.09
C VAL A 91 8.94 4.92 7.62
N GLU A 92 9.29 4.78 8.90
CA GLU A 92 9.56 3.49 9.53
C GLU A 92 8.30 2.62 9.58
N ASP A 93 7.20 3.21 10.05
CA ASP A 93 5.89 2.57 10.10
C ASP A 93 4.86 3.36 9.29
N PRO A 94 4.49 2.90 8.08
CA PRO A 94 3.46 3.52 7.25
C PRO A 94 2.09 3.60 7.93
N TYR A 95 1.80 2.75 8.93
CA TYR A 95 0.53 2.79 9.67
C TYR A 95 0.44 3.99 10.61
N VAL A 96 1.57 4.49 11.10
CA VAL A 96 1.65 5.65 12.01
C VAL A 96 1.95 6.94 11.24
N GLY A 97 2.81 6.85 10.22
CA GLY A 97 3.29 8.01 9.46
C GLY A 97 4.58 8.60 10.03
N CYS A 98 4.96 9.79 9.56
CA CYS A 98 6.27 10.36 9.87
C CYS A 98 6.33 11.15 11.20
N GLY A 99 5.25 11.21 11.98
CA GLY A 99 5.14 12.00 13.23
C GLY A 99 5.17 13.53 13.07
N GLN A 100 5.55 14.06 11.90
CA GLN A 100 5.66 15.49 11.65
C GLN A 100 4.50 16.08 10.85
N CYS A 101 3.77 15.24 10.09
CA CYS A 101 2.66 15.70 9.26
C CYS A 101 1.36 15.90 10.05
N HIS A 102 1.16 15.08 11.07
CA HIS A 102 0.00 15.11 11.95
C HIS A 102 0.54 15.37 13.36
N PRO A 103 0.34 16.58 13.93
CA PRO A 103 0.73 16.82 15.30
C PRO A 103 -0.07 15.89 16.22
N PRO A 104 0.52 15.41 17.33
CA PRO A 104 -0.21 14.63 18.32
C PRO A 104 -1.38 15.47 18.85
N MET A 105 -2.54 14.85 19.03
CA MET A 105 -3.64 15.49 19.74
C MET A 105 -3.25 15.57 21.21
N GLU A 106 -3.08 16.79 21.71
CA GLU A 106 -2.88 17.05 23.14
C GLU A 106 -4.25 17.01 23.82
N PHE A 107 -4.36 16.22 24.90
CA PHE A 107 -5.54 16.17 25.75
C PHE A 107 -5.16 16.79 27.10
N GLU A 108 -5.74 17.94 27.42
CA GLU A 108 -5.64 18.52 28.75
C GLU A 108 -6.55 17.74 29.69
N VAL A 109 -5.96 17.12 30.70
CA VAL A 109 -6.69 16.43 31.76
C VAL A 109 -6.94 17.44 32.87
N GLU A 110 -8.15 17.98 32.94
CA GLU A 110 -8.56 18.82 34.07
C GLU A 110 -8.75 17.91 35.29
N SER A 111 -7.86 18.08 36.27
CA SER A 111 -7.77 17.36 37.53
C SER A 111 -8.68 17.94 38.61
#